data_AF-A0A5B2YWJ3-F1
#
_entry.id   AF-A0A5B2YWJ3-F1
#
_cell.length_a   1.000
_cell.length_b   1.000
_cell.length_c   1.000
_cell.angle_alpha   90.00
_cell.angle_beta   90.00
_cell.angle_gamma   90.00
#
_symmetry.space_group_name_H-M   'P 1'
#
loop_
_entity.id
_entity.type
_entity.pdbx_description
1 polymer ?
#
loop_
_entity_poly.entity_id
_entity_poly.type
_entity_poly.pdbx_seq_one_letter_code
_entity_poly.pdbx_strand_id
1 'polypeptide(L)'
;MKIVIKLCTMVIAIISLALAPSILYTQPVEAASHWCENQGKSQNWVNGCKQGWSDHDHCYSYNPDGESNAFASGYKVGWKHGSCK
;
A
#
# COMPACT_ATOMS: atom_id res chain seq x y z
N MET A 1 9.67 -40.96 19.67
CA MET A 1 8.96 -40.37 18.51
C MET A 1 7.90 -39.31 18.85
N LYS A 2 7.18 -39.37 19.98
CA LYS A 2 6.10 -38.40 20.30
C LYS A 2 6.57 -36.97 20.66
N ILE A 3 7.79 -36.80 21.17
CA ILE A 3 8.35 -35.51 21.62
C ILE A 3 8.85 -34.66 20.44
N VAL A 4 9.47 -35.30 19.44
CA VAL A 4 10.00 -34.62 18.23
C VAL A 4 8.87 -34.02 17.40
N ILE A 5 7.73 -34.72 17.27
CA ILE A 5 6.54 -34.23 16.54
C ILE A 5 5.95 -32.98 17.22
N LYS A 6 5.89 -32.95 18.56
CA LYS A 6 5.39 -31.80 19.33
C LYS A 6 6.30 -30.56 19.19
N LEU A 7 7.61 -30.78 19.15
CA LEU A 7 8.60 -29.72 18.92
C LEU A 7 8.51 -29.16 17.49
N CYS A 8 8.33 -30.00 16.48
CA CYS A 8 8.18 -29.54 15.09
C CYS A 8 6.91 -28.69 14.88
N THR A 9 5.78 -29.04 15.53
CA THR A 9 4.53 -28.27 15.40
C THR A 9 4.60 -26.87 16.02
N MET A 10 5.38 -26.69 17.09
CA MET A 10 5.55 -25.37 17.73
C MET A 10 6.39 -24.41 16.87
N VAL A 11 7.39 -24.93 16.16
CA VAL A 11 8.27 -24.11 15.31
C VAL A 11 7.52 -23.53 14.10
N ILE A 12 6.57 -24.28 13.51
CA ILE A 12 5.80 -23.82 12.34
C ILE A 12 4.87 -22.66 12.71
N ALA A 13 4.29 -22.66 13.91
CA ALA A 13 3.38 -21.60 14.36
C ALA A 13 4.09 -20.25 14.53
N ILE A 14 5.36 -20.23 14.93
CA ILE A 14 6.12 -18.99 15.21
C ILE A 14 6.54 -18.30 13.91
N ILE A 15 6.82 -19.06 12.85
CA ILE A 15 7.23 -18.50 11.54
C ILE A 15 6.05 -17.78 10.85
N SER A 16 4.81 -18.25 11.05
CA SER A 16 3.62 -17.62 10.45
C SER A 16 3.30 -16.23 11.01
N LEU A 17 3.65 -15.94 12.27
CA LEU A 17 3.40 -14.63 12.89
C LEU A 17 4.45 -13.56 12.51
N ALA A 18 5.64 -13.97 12.07
CA ALA A 18 6.70 -13.03 11.67
C ALA A 18 6.50 -12.44 10.26
N LEU A 19 5.73 -13.10 9.39
CA LEU A 19 5.48 -12.68 8.01
C LEU A 19 4.09 -12.03 7.80
N ALA A 20 3.22 -12.05 8.81
CA ALA A 20 1.92 -11.40 8.72
C ALA A 20 2.00 -9.87 8.50
N PRO A 21 2.93 -9.12 9.15
CA PRO A 21 3.03 -7.69 8.89
C PRO A 21 3.45 -7.37 7.46
N SER A 22 4.32 -8.18 6.85
CA SER A 22 4.80 -7.95 5.48
C SER A 22 3.73 -8.22 4.41
N ILE A 23 2.78 -9.13 4.66
CA ILE A 23 1.63 -9.34 3.76
C ILE A 23 0.60 -8.21 3.89
N LEU A 24 0.37 -7.70 5.10
CA LEU A 24 -0.60 -6.61 5.31
C LEU A 24 -0.06 -5.24 4.88
N TYR A 25 1.25 -5.04 4.89
CA TYR A 25 1.88 -3.75 4.57
C TYR A 25 2.30 -3.59 3.11
N THR A 26 2.26 -4.66 2.29
CA THR A 26 2.59 -4.60 0.85
C THR A 26 1.37 -4.35 -0.05
N GLN A 27 0.15 -4.41 0.50
CA GLN A 27 -1.09 -4.18 -0.22
C GLN A 27 -1.33 -2.74 -0.72
N PRO A 28 -0.86 -1.65 -0.11
CA PRO A 28 -1.31 -0.33 -0.52
C PRO A 28 -0.78 0.06 -1.91
N VAL A 29 0.45 -0.33 -2.25
CA VAL A 29 1.07 0.05 -3.52
C VAL A 29 0.45 -0.67 -4.72
N GLU A 30 0.18 -1.98 -4.62
CA GLU A 30 -0.43 -2.77 -5.70
C GLU A 30 -1.93 -2.47 -5.88
N ALA A 31 -2.66 -2.25 -4.78
CA ALA A 31 -4.06 -1.85 -4.85
C ALA A 31 -4.20 -0.43 -5.42
N ALA A 32 -3.34 0.49 -4.98
CA ALA A 32 -3.27 1.84 -5.54
C ALA A 32 -2.91 1.81 -7.02
N SER A 33 -1.97 0.95 -7.44
CA SER A 33 -1.54 0.92 -8.83
C SER A 33 -2.67 0.53 -9.78
N HIS A 34 -3.34 -0.60 -9.52
CA HIS A 34 -4.37 -1.12 -10.42
C HIS A 34 -5.62 -0.22 -10.48
N TRP A 35 -6.06 0.34 -9.35
CA TRP A 35 -7.22 1.23 -9.35
C TRP A 35 -6.95 2.54 -10.09
N CYS A 36 -5.78 3.16 -9.87
CA CYS A 36 -5.40 4.41 -10.52
C CYS A 36 -5.20 4.23 -12.03
N GLU A 37 -4.60 3.11 -12.46
CA GLU A 37 -4.36 2.80 -13.88
C GLU A 37 -5.65 2.61 -14.67
N ASN A 38 -6.69 2.03 -14.04
CA ASN A 38 -7.98 1.78 -14.70
C ASN A 38 -8.88 3.01 -14.85
N GLN A 39 -8.43 4.20 -14.45
CA GLN A 39 -9.23 5.43 -14.57
C GLN A 39 -9.23 6.03 -16.00
N GLY A 40 -8.44 5.47 -16.92
CA GLY A 40 -8.33 5.99 -18.30
C GLY A 40 -7.79 7.42 -18.36
N LYS A 41 -6.97 7.82 -17.39
CA LYS A 41 -6.38 9.16 -17.28
C LYS A 41 -4.96 9.18 -17.85
N SER A 42 -4.40 10.37 -18.00
CA SER A 42 -3.00 10.52 -18.43
C SER A 42 -2.05 9.87 -17.42
N GLN A 43 -0.87 9.44 -17.89
CA GLN A 43 0.14 8.85 -17.01
C GLN A 43 0.49 9.76 -15.83
N ASN A 44 0.51 11.08 -16.04
CA ASN A 44 0.84 12.02 -14.97
C ASN A 44 -0.23 12.05 -13.87
N TRP A 45 -1.51 11.92 -14.25
CA TRP A 45 -2.60 11.77 -13.29
C TRP A 45 -2.48 10.45 -12.53
N VAL A 46 -2.18 9.36 -13.24
CA VAL A 46 -1.99 8.03 -12.64
C VAL A 46 -0.86 8.05 -11.62
N ASN A 47 0.28 8.67 -11.95
CA ASN A 47 1.41 8.83 -11.04
C ASN A 47 1.03 9.62 -9.79
N GLY A 48 0.33 10.76 -9.97
CA GLY A 48 -0.20 11.53 -8.85
C GLY A 48 -1.12 10.70 -7.96
N CYS A 49 -2.05 9.95 -8.55
CA CYS A 49 -2.97 9.07 -7.82
C CYS A 49 -2.24 8.01 -6.99
N LYS A 50 -1.24 7.32 -7.56
CA LYS A 50 -0.43 6.34 -6.81
C LYS A 50 0.35 7.00 -5.67
N GLN A 51 0.95 8.17 -5.94
CA GLN A 51 1.71 8.95 -4.96
C GLN A 51 0.82 9.39 -3.79
N GLY A 52 -0.30 10.06 -4.06
CA GLY A 52 -1.17 10.59 -3.02
C GLY A 52 -1.78 9.49 -2.15
N TRP A 53 -2.09 8.33 -2.72
CA TRP A 53 -2.53 7.17 -1.95
C TRP A 53 -1.41 6.68 -1.04
N SER A 54 -0.23 6.43 -1.60
CA SER A 54 0.94 5.98 -0.85
C SER A 54 1.30 6.94 0.29
N ASP A 55 1.38 8.24 0.01
CA ASP A 55 1.73 9.25 1.01
C ASP A 55 0.73 9.26 2.17
N HIS A 56 -0.57 9.11 1.88
CA HIS A 56 -1.58 9.03 2.93
C HIS A 56 -1.49 7.72 3.71
N ASP A 57 -1.19 6.59 3.08
CA ASP A 57 -0.94 5.32 3.80
C ASP A 57 0.31 5.35 4.68
N HIS A 58 1.32 6.15 4.30
CA HIS A 58 2.52 6.37 5.11
C HIS A 58 2.37 7.51 6.15
N CYS A 59 1.17 8.06 6.31
CA CYS A 59 0.90 9.18 7.24
C CYS A 59 1.74 10.44 6.96
N TYR A 60 2.12 10.66 5.71
CA TYR A 60 2.80 11.89 5.32
C TYR A 60 1.83 13.07 5.29
N SER A 61 2.36 14.27 5.05
CA SER A 61 1.54 15.48 4.89
C SER A 61 1.06 15.61 3.44
N TYR A 62 -0.17 16.07 3.26
CA TYR A 62 -0.74 16.33 1.92
C TYR A 62 0.08 17.43 1.22
N ASN A 63 0.81 17.07 0.16
CA ASN A 63 1.60 18.04 -0.60
C ASN A 63 1.71 17.70 -2.10
N PRO A 64 0.72 18.09 -2.92
CA PRO A 64 0.80 17.99 -4.37
C PRO A 64 1.44 19.22 -5.05
N ASP A 65 2.03 20.15 -4.29
CA ASP A 65 2.48 21.43 -4.83
C ASP A 65 3.70 21.29 -5.75
N GLY A 66 3.79 22.18 -6.74
CA GLY A 66 4.90 22.21 -7.71
C GLY A 66 4.71 21.26 -8.91
N GLU A 67 3.69 20.41 -8.88
CA GLU A 67 3.39 19.45 -9.92
C GLU A 67 2.33 19.95 -10.92
N SER A 68 2.22 19.29 -12.08
CA SER A 68 1.21 19.66 -13.08
C SER A 68 -0.22 19.50 -12.55
N ASN A 69 -1.18 20.24 -13.13
CA ASN A 69 -2.60 20.12 -12.78
C ASN A 69 -3.15 18.68 -12.87
N ALA A 70 -2.64 17.88 -13.82
CA ALA A 70 -3.04 16.48 -13.96
C ALA A 70 -2.53 15.63 -12.79
N PHE A 71 -1.28 15.85 -12.37
CA PHE A 71 -0.70 15.16 -11.22
C PHE A 71 -1.44 15.54 -9.94
N ALA A 72 -1.58 16.84 -9.65
CA ALA A 72 -2.22 17.31 -8.43
C ALA A 72 -3.68 16.84 -8.31
N SER A 73 -4.41 16.78 -9.42
CA SER A 73 -5.77 16.22 -9.43
C SER A 73 -5.78 14.70 -9.20
N GLY A 74 -4.81 13.95 -9.71
CA GLY A 74 -4.62 12.54 -9.39
C GLY A 74 -4.28 12.33 -7.92
N TYR A 75 -3.30 13.07 -7.42
CA TYR A 75 -2.85 13.04 -6.02
C TYR A 75 -3.98 13.25 -5.05
N LYS A 76 -4.84 14.25 -5.29
CA LYS A 76 -6.02 14.51 -4.47
C LYS A 76 -6.97 13.31 -4.41
N VAL A 77 -7.14 12.59 -5.52
CA VAL A 77 -8.00 11.41 -5.57
C VAL A 77 -7.33 10.25 -4.83
N GLY A 78 -6.08 9.95 -5.12
CA GLY A 78 -5.30 8.94 -4.42
C GLY A 78 -5.30 9.12 -2.91
N TRP A 79 -5.11 10.36 -2.44
CA TRP A 79 -5.15 10.69 -1.02
C TRP A 79 -6.44 10.25 -0.34
N LYS A 80 -7.60 10.34 -0.99
CA LYS A 80 -8.87 9.90 -0.40
C LYS A 80 -8.97 8.38 -0.19
N HIS A 81 -8.12 7.61 -0.86
CA HIS A 81 -8.10 6.16 -0.76
C HIS A 81 -7.12 5.65 0.30
N GLY A 82 -6.12 6.45 0.69
CA GLY A 82 -5.24 6.09 1.80
C GLY A 82 -5.96 6.02 3.14
N SER A 83 -5.33 5.36 4.10
CA SER A 83 -5.97 4.84 5.30
C SER A 83 -5.46 5.42 6.61
N CYS A 84 -4.35 6.18 6.61
CA CYS A 84 -3.89 6.87 7.81
C CYS A 84 -4.89 7.97 8.23
N LYS A 85 -4.98 8.26 9.52
CA LYS A 85 -5.94 9.22 10.08
C LYS A 85 -5.23 10.23 10.96
#